data_AF-A0A511V4E6-F1
#
_entry.id   AF-A0A511V4E6-F1
#
_cell.length_a   1.000
_cell.length_b   1.000
_cell.length_c   1.000
_cell.angle_alpha   90.00
_cell.angle_beta   90.00
_cell.angle_gamma   90.00
#
_symmetry.space_group_name_H-M   'P 1'
#
loop_
_entity.id
_entity.type
_entity.pdbx_description
1 polymer ?
#
loop_
_entity_poly.entity_id
_entity_poly.type
_entity_poly.pdbx_seq_one_letter_code
_entity_poly.pdbx_strand_id
1 'polypeptide(L)'
;MTSSYIDFFTDRRGKVTACMVNTYINDEKHYAVKIELGKEYVVQPVNVLKKKHRDRRCIVIGFIQDDTGVPRDARVKFLDTNRTGRVSIRDLVLPDSDRMEEKHEKNS
;
A
#
# COMPACT_ATOMS: atom_id res chain seq x y z
N MET A 1 -4.00 15.70 -16.33
CA MET A 1 -2.96 15.39 -15.32
C MET A 1 -3.66 14.98 -14.05
N THR A 2 -3.77 13.68 -13.78
CA THR A 2 -4.38 13.17 -12.54
C THR A 2 -3.37 13.39 -11.41
N SER A 3 -3.56 14.45 -10.63
CA SER A 3 -2.73 14.70 -9.45
C SER A 3 -2.98 13.58 -8.43
N SER A 4 -2.05 12.61 -8.38
CA SER A 4 -2.08 11.53 -7.41
C SER A 4 -1.54 12.08 -6.08
N TYR A 5 -2.43 12.66 -5.27
CA TYR A 5 -2.09 13.12 -3.93
C TYR A 5 -1.73 11.93 -3.04
N ILE A 6 -0.59 12.01 -2.34
CA ILE A 6 -0.14 11.05 -1.34
C ILE A 6 0.07 11.84 -0.05
N ASP A 7 -0.75 11.59 0.96
CA ASP A 7 -0.48 12.05 2.31
C ASP A 7 0.39 11.01 3.02
N PHE A 8 1.30 11.46 3.88
CA PHE A 8 2.09 10.55 4.70
C PHE A 8 2.35 11.10 6.08
N PHE A 9 2.50 10.19 7.02
CA PHE A 9 2.64 10.47 8.44
C PHE A 9 4.03 10.03 8.88
N THR A 10 4.70 10.88 9.64
CA THR A 10 6.03 10.59 10.20
C THR A 10 5.95 10.49 11.72
N ASP A 11 6.84 9.68 12.30
CA ASP A 11 7.08 9.72 13.74
C ASP A 11 7.85 10.99 14.16
N ARG A 12 8.11 11.13 15.46
CA ARG A 12 8.87 12.26 16.05
C ARG A 12 10.31 12.37 15.53
N ARG A 13 10.84 11.32 14.90
CA ARG A 13 12.19 11.26 14.33
C ARG A 13 12.19 11.51 12.83
N GLY A 14 11.02 11.82 12.23
CA GLY A 14 10.86 12.04 10.80
C GLY A 14 10.74 10.74 9.98
N LYS A 15 10.65 9.57 10.60
CA LYS A 15 10.49 8.30 9.89
C LYS A 15 9.03 8.15 9.45
N VAL A 16 8.79 7.89 8.17
CA VAL A 16 7.45 7.61 7.64
C VAL A 16 6.90 6.33 8.30
N THR A 17 5.73 6.45 8.92
CA THR A 17 5.02 5.35 9.62
C THR A 17 3.76 4.90 8.89
N ALA A 18 3.16 5.79 8.09
CA ALA A 18 2.01 5.46 7.25
C ALA A 18 1.93 6.38 6.03
N CYS A 19 1.26 5.94 4.97
CA CYS A 19 0.87 6.78 3.84
C CYS A 19 -0.55 6.47 3.37
N MET A 20 -1.24 7.49 2.88
CA MET A 20 -2.56 7.38 2.28
C MET A 20 -2.42 7.48 0.76
N VAL A 21 -2.84 6.43 0.07
CA VAL A 21 -2.64 6.30 -1.37
C VAL A 21 -3.95 6.01 -2.07
N ASN A 22 -4.18 6.64 -3.21
CA ASN A 22 -5.30 6.28 -4.07
C ASN A 22 -4.97 4.96 -4.78
N THR A 23 -5.80 3.95 -4.55
CA THR A 23 -5.71 2.64 -5.21
C THR A 23 -6.59 2.62 -6.45
N TYR A 24 -6.09 2.00 -7.51
CA TYR A 24 -6.79 1.80 -8.76
C TYR A 24 -7.00 0.31 -8.97
N ILE A 25 -8.24 -0.11 -9.23
CA ILE A 25 -8.57 -1.48 -9.59
C ILE A 25 -9.20 -1.40 -10.98
N ASN A 26 -8.68 -2.15 -11.95
CA ASN A 26 -9.13 -2.11 -13.35
C ASN A 26 -9.18 -0.68 -13.96
N ASP A 27 -8.14 0.13 -13.71
CA ASP A 27 -8.04 1.54 -14.14
C ASP A 27 -9.10 2.50 -13.56
N GLU A 28 -10.00 2.03 -12.70
CA GLU A 28 -10.92 2.88 -11.95
C GLU A 28 -10.34 3.24 -10.58
N LYS A 29 -10.37 4.54 -10.24
CA LYS A 29 -9.99 5.03 -8.91
C LYS A 29 -11.01 4.50 -7.91
N HIS A 30 -10.57 3.59 -7.05
CA HIS A 30 -11.49 2.77 -6.27
C HIS A 30 -11.67 3.33 -4.86
N TYR A 31 -10.58 3.52 -4.10
CA TYR A 31 -10.61 4.06 -2.75
C TYR A 31 -9.20 4.51 -2.33
N ALA A 32 -9.12 5.33 -1.29
CA ALA A 32 -7.86 5.65 -0.63
C ALA A 32 -7.56 4.55 0.41
N VAL A 33 -6.33 4.04 0.41
CA VAL A 33 -5.85 3.05 1.39
C VAL A 33 -4.81 3.68 2.28
N LYS A 34 -4.95 3.48 3.59
CA LYS A 34 -3.89 3.77 4.56
C LYS A 34 -2.95 2.57 4.65
N ILE A 35 -1.73 2.74 4.15
CA ILE A 35 -0.64 1.77 4.26
C ILE A 35 0.17 2.10 5.51
N GLU A 36 0.36 1.14 6.41
CA GLU A 36 1.02 1.34 7.70
C GLU A 36 2.20 0.37 7.88
N LEU A 37 3.24 0.81 8.59
CA LEU A 37 4.33 -0.08 8.99
C LEU A 37 3.83 -1.22 9.89
N GLY A 38 4.32 -2.43 9.65
CA GLY A 38 4.01 -3.63 10.42
C GLY A 38 2.67 -4.28 10.07
N LYS A 39 1.87 -3.68 9.19
CA LYS A 39 0.59 -4.23 8.74
C LYS A 39 0.75 -5.08 7.49
N GLU A 40 -0.23 -5.95 7.27
CA GLU A 40 -0.27 -6.90 6.17
C GLU A 40 -1.09 -6.37 4.99
N TYR A 41 -0.61 -6.61 3.77
CA TYR A 41 -1.23 -6.18 2.53
C TYR A 41 -1.05 -7.22 1.42
N VAL A 42 -1.90 -7.14 0.41
CA VAL A 42 -1.81 -7.94 -0.82
C VAL A 42 -1.26 -7.07 -1.94
N VAL A 43 -0.36 -7.63 -2.75
CA VAL A 43 0.19 -6.96 -3.93
C VAL A 43 -0.74 -7.18 -5.13
N GLN A 44 -1.41 -6.11 -5.55
CA GLN A 44 -2.29 -6.03 -6.72
C GLN A 44 -1.78 -4.93 -7.67
N PRO A 45 -0.83 -5.24 -8.57
CA PRO A 45 -0.30 -4.23 -9.47
C PRO A 45 -1.30 -3.89 -10.57
N VAL A 46 -1.47 -2.58 -10.81
CA VAL A 46 -2.34 -2.03 -11.88
C VAL A 46 -1.85 -2.52 -13.25
N ASN A 47 -0.53 -2.47 -13.47
CA ASN A 47 0.05 -2.94 -14.72
C ASN A 47 0.04 -4.47 -14.80
N VAL A 48 -0.74 -4.99 -15.76
CA VAL A 48 -0.89 -6.43 -16.05
C VAL A 48 0.42 -7.11 -16.46
N LEU A 49 1.47 -6.37 -16.80
CA LEU A 49 2.81 -6.92 -17.08
C LEU A 49 3.58 -7.25 -15.79
N LYS A 50 3.19 -6.70 -14.64
CA LYS A 50 3.81 -6.98 -13.32
C LYS A 50 3.23 -8.22 -12.62
N LYS A 51 2.80 -9.25 -13.37
CA LYS A 51 2.14 -10.46 -12.84
C LYS A 51 2.95 -11.22 -11.79
N LYS A 52 4.28 -11.14 -11.80
CA LYS A 52 5.16 -11.96 -10.97
C LYS A 52 4.89 -11.85 -9.46
N HIS A 53 4.37 -10.71 -9.01
CA HIS A 53 4.09 -10.47 -7.59
C HIS A 53 2.60 -10.34 -7.27
N ARG A 54 1.72 -10.51 -8.26
CA ARG A 54 0.28 -10.42 -8.07
C ARG A 54 -0.20 -11.47 -7.06
N ASP A 55 -1.18 -11.11 -6.24
CA ASP A 55 -1.82 -11.93 -5.21
C ASP A 55 -0.90 -12.36 -4.05
N ARG A 56 0.31 -11.80 -3.95
CA ARG A 56 1.23 -12.13 -2.86
C ARG A 56 0.93 -11.29 -1.63
N ARG A 57 0.86 -11.96 -0.48
CA ARG A 57 0.71 -11.35 0.85
C ARG A 57 2.07 -10.90 1.39
N CYS A 58 2.10 -9.73 2.00
CA CYS A 58 3.33 -9.16 2.52
C CYS A 58 3.09 -8.24 3.72
N ILE A 59 4.11 -8.07 4.56
CA ILE A 59 4.13 -7.08 5.64
C ILE A 59 4.96 -5.88 5.19
N VAL A 60 4.44 -4.67 5.36
CA VAL A 60 5.20 -3.44 5.10
C VAL A 60 6.19 -3.21 6.25
N ILE A 61 7.48 -3.15 5.92
CA ILE A 61 8.57 -2.99 6.91
C ILE A 61 9.33 -1.67 6.75
N GLY A 62 9.02 -0.89 5.71
CA GLY A 62 9.60 0.43 5.49
C GLY A 62 9.00 1.14 4.28
N PHE A 63 9.17 2.45 4.21
CA PHE A 63 8.84 3.26 3.05
C PHE A 63 10.11 3.80 2.40
N ILE A 64 10.12 3.86 1.08
CA ILE A 64 11.19 4.43 0.26
C ILE A 64 10.61 5.69 -0.37
N GLN A 65 11.18 6.83 0.03
CA GLN A 65 10.83 8.14 -0.49
C GLN A 65 11.57 8.40 -1.80
N ASP A 66 10.96 9.21 -2.67
CA ASP A 66 11.64 9.78 -3.84
C ASP A 66 12.47 11.02 -3.46
N ASP A 67 13.06 11.67 -4.46
CA ASP A 67 13.92 12.86 -4.27
C ASP A 67 13.15 14.07 -3.68
N THR A 68 11.81 14.04 -3.72
CA THR A 68 10.94 15.07 -3.12
C THR A 68 10.53 14.74 -1.69
N GLY A 69 10.96 13.59 -1.16
CA GLY A 69 10.58 13.11 0.17
C GLY A 69 9.21 12.44 0.20
N VAL A 70 8.56 12.20 -0.94
CA VAL A 70 7.25 11.55 -0.99
C VAL A 70 7.44 10.04 -1.07
N PRO A 71 6.75 9.23 -0.23
CA PRO A 71 6.79 7.78 -0.34
C PRO A 71 6.35 7.35 -1.74
N ARG A 72 7.18 6.54 -2.42
CA ARG A 72 6.89 5.99 -3.75
C ARG A 72 6.77 4.48 -3.74
N ASP A 73 7.64 3.82 -2.96
CA ASP A 73 7.67 2.38 -2.81
C ASP A 73 7.68 1.96 -1.34
N ALA A 74 7.24 0.74 -1.09
CA ALA A 74 7.36 0.08 0.20
C ALA A 74 8.44 -0.99 0.13
N ARG A 75 9.24 -1.07 1.20
CA ARG A 75 10.02 -2.27 1.52
C ARG A 75 9.07 -3.23 2.24
N VAL A 76 8.94 -4.44 1.72
CA VAL A 76 8.02 -5.46 2.24
C VAL A 76 8.75 -6.75 2.56
N LYS A 77 8.18 -7.54 3.47
CA LYS A 77 8.53 -8.94 3.69
C LYS A 77 7.40 -9.81 3.17
N PHE A 78 7.66 -10.63 2.16
CA PHE A 78 6.66 -11.55 1.61
C PHE A 78 6.43 -12.73 2.55
N LEU A 79 5.17 -13.05 2.82
CA LEU A 79 4.80 -14.09 3.79
C LEU A 79 5.05 -15.51 3.26
N ASP A 80 4.98 -15.70 1.95
CA ASP A 80 5.19 -16.99 1.29
C ASP A 80 6.64 -17.50 1.35
N THR A 81 7.59 -16.58 1.29
CA THR A 81 9.02 -16.87 1.08
C THR A 81 9.89 -16.30 2.19
N ASN A 82 9.33 -15.51 3.10
CA ASN A 82 10.04 -14.74 4.12
C ASN A 82 11.12 -13.78 3.58
N ARG A 83 11.20 -13.58 2.25
CA ARG A 83 12.17 -12.69 1.62
C ARG A 83 11.68 -11.25 1.64
N THR A 84 12.63 -10.33 1.70
CA THR A 84 12.33 -8.91 1.54
C THR A 84 12.31 -8.50 0.07
N GLY A 85 11.48 -7.52 -0.27
CA GLY A 85 11.40 -6.97 -1.61
C GLY A 85 10.92 -5.52 -1.61
N ARG A 86 10.83 -4.96 -2.81
CA ARG A 86 10.34 -3.60 -3.07
C ARG A 86 9.09 -3.70 -3.93
N VAL A 87 8.04 -3.01 -3.52
CA VAL A 87 6.77 -2.93 -4.26
C VAL A 87 6.29 -1.48 -4.29
N SER A 88 5.54 -1.09 -5.31
CA SER A 88 4.94 0.24 -5.30
C SER A 88 3.87 0.31 -4.22
N ILE A 89 3.81 1.41 -3.47
CA ILE A 89 2.76 1.61 -2.47
C ILE A 89 1.36 1.61 -3.09
N ARG A 90 1.25 1.96 -4.38
CA ARG A 90 0.00 1.94 -5.15
C ARG A 90 -0.44 0.55 -5.59
N ASP A 91 0.48 -0.40 -5.57
CA ASP A 91 0.20 -1.80 -5.86
C ASP A 91 -0.26 -2.54 -4.58
N LEU A 92 -0.37 -1.87 -3.42
CA LEU A 92 -0.79 -2.49 -2.17
C LEU A 92 -2.28 -2.27 -1.91
N VAL A 93 -2.96 -3.34 -1.51
CA VAL A 93 -4.36 -3.31 -1.10
C VAL A 93 -4.56 -4.05 0.21
N LEU A 94 -5.60 -3.67 0.94
CA LEU A 94 -6.02 -4.41 2.13
C LEU A 94 -6.39 -5.86 1.74
N PRO A 95 -6.00 -6.85 2.55
CA PRO A 95 -6.50 -8.21 2.41
C PRO A 95 -8.03 -8.22 2.56
N ASP A 96 -8.70 -9.17 1.92
CA ASP A 96 -10.16 -9.21 1.88
C ASP A 96 -10.81 -9.32 3.27
N SER A 97 -10.10 -9.85 4.28
CA SER A 97 -10.54 -9.89 5.68
C SER A 97 -10.82 -8.50 6.25
N ASP A 98 -10.02 -7.52 5.87
CA ASP A 98 -10.03 -6.18 6.47
C ASP A 98 -10.96 -5.23 5.70
N ARG A 99 -11.39 -5.61 4.49
CA ARG A 99 -12.37 -4.85 3.68
C ARG A 99 -13.80 -4.95 4.21
N MET A 100 -14.07 -5.89 5.11
CA MET A 100 -15.41 -6.08 5.69
C MET A 100 -15.67 -5.17 6.89
N GLU A 101 -14.64 -4.71 7.61
CA GLU A 101 -14.80 -3.88 8.80
C GLU A 101 -15.29 -2.45 8.46
N GLU A 102 -14.84 -1.86 7.35
CA GLU A 102 -15.29 -0.51 6.94
C GLU A 102 -16.75 -0.44 6.49
N LYS A 103 -17.40 -1.57 6.18
CA LYS A 103 -18.82 -1.59 5.78
C LYS A 103 -19.78 -1.59 6.97
N HIS A 104 -19.31 -1.89 8.18
CA HIS A 104 -20.18 -1.99 9.36
C HIS A 104 -20.35 -0.67 10.13
N GLU A 105 -19.59 0.38 9.83
CA GLU A 105 -19.62 1.64 10.58
C GLU A 105 -20.47 2.75 9.92
N LYS A 106 -21.20 2.45 8.83
CA LYS A 106 -22.10 3.40 8.15
C LYS A 106 -23.60 3.19 8.43
N ASN A 107 -23.97 2.31 9.36
CA ASN A 107 -25.37 2.05 9.74
C ASN A 107 -25.54 2.05 11.28
N SER A 108 -25.24 3.16 11.94
CA SER A 108 -25.74 3.44 13.30
C SER A 108 -26.04 4.92 13.46
#